data_AF-X1D556-F1
#
_entry.id   AF-X1D556-F1
#
_cell.length_a   1.000
_cell.length_b   1.000
_cell.length_c   1.000
_cell.angle_alpha   90.00
_cell.angle_beta   90.00
_cell.angle_gamma   90.00
#
_symmetry.space_group_name_H-M   'P 1'
#
loop_
_entity.id
_entity.type
_entity.pdbx_description
1 polymer ?
#
loop_
_entity_poly.entity_id
_entity_poly.type
_entity_poly.pdbx_seq_one_letter_code
_entity_poly.pdbx_strand_id
1 'polypeptide(L)'
;MIKELMIINQAGIALFYHNFINNEKSDDEQSLASYFDIICRFTKHSFKESLRTLELDSHIFFFYTHKSNYHLVLKCENKEFKKDILENISEMIIDKFLQKYKDVLQD
;
A
#
# COMPACT_ATOMS: atom_id res chain seq x y z
N MET A 1 6.93 4.03 13.23
CA MET A 1 7.33 2.70 12.73
C MET A 1 6.35 2.24 11.64
N ILE A 2 6.75 1.43 10.66
CA ILE A 2 5.80 0.76 9.73
C ILE A 2 5.14 -0.38 10.53
N LYS A 3 3.81 -0.41 10.56
CA LYS A 3 3.01 -1.37 11.34
C LYS A 3 2.41 -2.45 10.44
N GLU A 4 1.90 -2.05 9.28
CA GLU A 4 1.29 -2.95 8.30
C GLU A 4 1.71 -2.54 6.89
N LEU A 5 1.68 -3.53 6.00
CA LEU A 5 2.01 -3.40 4.59
C LEU A 5 0.99 -4.17 3.77
N MET A 6 0.57 -3.59 2.64
CA MET A 6 -0.32 -4.24 1.68
C MET A 6 0.10 -3.92 0.25
N ILE A 7 0.22 -4.95 -0.60
CA ILE A 7 0.43 -4.80 -2.04
C ILE A 7 -0.87 -5.14 -2.75
N ILE A 8 -1.34 -4.21 -3.58
CA ILE A 8 -2.61 -4.27 -4.28
C ILE A 8 -2.34 -4.20 -5.79
N ASN A 9 -3.03 -5.02 -6.59
CA ASN A 9 -2.96 -4.94 -8.04
C ASN A 9 -3.90 -3.85 -8.59
N GLN A 10 -3.88 -3.64 -9.91
CA GLN A 10 -4.74 -2.65 -10.59
C GLN A 10 -6.25 -2.94 -10.44
N ALA A 11 -6.62 -4.19 -10.12
CA ALA A 11 -8.02 -4.57 -9.91
C ALA A 11 -8.51 -4.28 -8.47
N GLY A 12 -7.67 -3.71 -7.60
CA GLY A 12 -8.01 -3.46 -6.20
C GLY A 12 -7.89 -4.71 -5.31
N ILE A 13 -7.27 -5.78 -5.80
CA ILE A 13 -7.11 -7.05 -5.06
C ILE A 13 -5.79 -7.02 -4.28
N ALA A 14 -5.83 -7.35 -2.99
CA ALA A 14 -4.62 -7.54 -2.21
C ALA A 14 -3.91 -8.83 -2.64
N LEU A 15 -2.69 -8.68 -3.13
CA LEU A 15 -1.80 -9.81 -3.45
C LEU A 15 -0.90 -10.20 -2.29
N PHE A 16 -0.65 -9.25 -1.39
CA PHE A 16 0.18 -9.47 -0.23
C PHE A 16 -0.28 -8.55 0.89
N TYR A 17 -0.34 -9.10 2.10
CA TYR A 17 -0.53 -8.33 3.32
C TYR A 17 0.38 -8.88 4.41
N HIS A 18 0.89 -7.97 5.24
CA HIS A 18 1.64 -8.33 6.41
C HIS A 18 1.46 -7.30 7.52
N ASN A 19 1.19 -7.79 8.73
CA ASN A 19 1.17 -7.01 9.96
C ASN A 19 2.43 -7.34 10.77
N PHE A 20 3.25 -6.31 11.04
CA PHE A 20 4.52 -6.45 11.75
C PHE A 20 4.36 -6.44 13.28
N ILE A 21 3.18 -6.08 13.80
CA ILE A 21 2.91 -6.00 15.24
C ILE A 21 2.20 -7.28 15.72
N ASN A 22 1.16 -7.69 15.00
CA ASN A 22 0.34 -8.84 15.36
C ASN A 22 0.46 -9.90 14.26
N ASN A 23 0.71 -11.16 14.66
CA ASN A 23 0.71 -12.31 13.75
C ASN A 23 -0.71 -12.84 13.46
N GLU A 24 -1.75 -12.15 13.93
CA GLU A 24 -3.12 -12.50 13.61
C GLU A 24 -3.41 -12.12 12.16
N LYS A 25 -3.67 -13.13 11.32
CA LYS A 25 -4.24 -12.90 9.99
C LYS A 25 -5.66 -12.40 10.18
N SER A 26 -5.96 -11.24 9.59
CA SER A 26 -7.32 -10.76 9.54
C SER A 26 -7.96 -11.31 8.27
N ASP A 27 -9.12 -11.95 8.37
CA ASP A 27 -9.84 -12.43 7.19
C ASP A 27 -10.37 -11.28 6.30
N ASP A 28 -10.19 -10.02 6.71
CA ASP A 28 -10.77 -8.83 6.06
C ASP A 28 -9.80 -8.03 5.17
N GLU A 29 -8.60 -8.58 4.91
CA GLU A 29 -7.54 -7.92 4.13
C GLU A 29 -8.00 -7.52 2.71
N GLN A 30 -8.83 -8.35 2.07
CA GLN A 30 -9.36 -8.08 0.73
C GLN A 30 -10.39 -6.95 0.72
N SER A 31 -11.25 -6.87 1.73
CA SER A 31 -12.19 -5.75 1.88
C SER A 31 -11.43 -4.45 2.09
N LEU A 32 -10.40 -4.48 2.94
CA LEU A 32 -9.56 -3.32 3.20
C LEU A 32 -8.84 -2.83 1.93
N ALA A 33 -8.29 -3.76 1.13
CA ALA A 33 -7.69 -3.44 -0.16
C ALA A 33 -8.69 -2.75 -1.10
N SER A 34 -9.91 -3.27 -1.15
CA SER A 34 -11.00 -2.73 -1.97
C SER A 34 -11.37 -1.31 -1.52
N TYR A 35 -11.44 -1.03 -0.21
CA TYR A 35 -11.67 0.33 0.28
C TYR A 35 -10.55 1.29 -0.08
N PHE A 36 -9.29 0.87 0.02
CA PHE A 36 -8.16 1.71 -0.38
C PHE A 36 -8.15 2.01 -1.88
N ASP A 37 -8.46 1.03 -2.73
CA ASP A 37 -8.60 1.25 -4.17
C ASP A 37 -9.73 2.26 -4.46
N ILE A 38 -10.89 2.10 -3.82
CA ILE A 38 -12.02 3.03 -3.98
C ILE A 38 -11.62 4.46 -3.58
N ILE A 39 -10.93 4.64 -2.45
CA ILE A 39 -10.47 5.96 -1.99
C ILE A 39 -9.45 6.56 -2.98
N CYS A 40 -8.52 5.75 -3.48
CA CYS A 40 -7.54 6.21 -4.49
C CYS A 40 -8.23 6.63 -5.79
N ARG A 41 -9.21 5.86 -6.27
CA ARG A 41 -10.00 6.21 -7.46
C ARG A 41 -10.84 7.45 -7.25
N PHE A 42 -11.48 7.57 -6.08
CA PHE A 42 -12.27 8.73 -5.71
C PHE A 42 -11.43 10.00 -5.74
N THR A 43 -10.25 9.98 -5.11
CA THR A 43 -9.38 11.16 -5.09
C THR A 43 -8.90 11.53 -6.48
N LYS A 44 -8.51 10.54 -7.29
CA LYS A 44 -8.10 10.76 -8.68
C LYS A 44 -9.22 11.32 -9.54
N HIS A 45 -10.45 10.86 -9.34
CA HIS A 45 -11.59 11.30 -10.13
C HIS A 45 -12.09 12.69 -9.71
N SER A 46 -12.30 12.88 -8.41
CA SER A 46 -12.95 14.06 -7.83
C SER A 46 -12.00 15.24 -7.67
N PHE A 47 -10.75 15.01 -7.27
CA PHE A 47 -9.76 16.07 -7.03
C PHE A 47 -8.71 16.17 -8.13
N LYS A 48 -8.68 15.22 -9.09
CA LYS A 48 -7.66 15.12 -10.15
C LYS A 48 -6.25 14.88 -9.64
N GLU A 49 -6.11 14.47 -8.38
CA GLU A 49 -4.85 14.24 -7.69
C GLU A 49 -4.75 12.79 -7.20
N SER A 50 -3.52 12.28 -7.12
CA SER A 50 -3.29 10.95 -6.53
C SER A 50 -3.13 11.09 -5.02
N LEU A 51 -3.90 10.30 -4.25
CA LEU A 51 -3.71 10.20 -2.82
C LEU A 51 -2.29 9.71 -2.51
N ARG A 52 -1.53 10.49 -1.74
CA ARG A 52 -0.20 10.10 -1.24
C ARG A 52 -0.22 9.69 0.23
N THR A 53 -1.06 10.35 1.02
CA THR A 53 -1.12 10.10 2.46
C THR A 53 -2.53 10.33 2.96
N LEU A 54 -3.02 9.43 3.81
CA LEU A 54 -4.21 9.59 4.62
C LEU A 54 -3.78 9.60 6.08
N GLU A 55 -3.96 10.74 6.74
CA GLU A 55 -3.56 10.95 8.13
C GLU A 55 -4.77 10.82 9.05
N LEU A 56 -4.62 10.01 10.10
CA LEU A 56 -5.56 9.84 11.20
C LEU A 56 -4.83 10.17 12.51
N ASP A 57 -5.58 10.39 13.59
CA ASP A 57 -5.03 10.80 14.89
C ASP A 57 -3.85 9.93 15.37
N SER A 58 -3.95 8.61 15.18
CA SER A 58 -2.97 7.64 15.69
C SER A 58 -2.07 7.03 14.60
N HIS A 59 -2.44 7.16 13.33
CA HIS A 59 -1.80 6.44 12.23
C HIS A 59 -1.78 7.26 10.96
N ILE A 60 -0.76 7.03 10.14
CA ILE A 60 -0.74 7.50 8.75
C ILE A 60 -0.79 6.29 7.82
N PHE A 61 -1.53 6.42 6.73
CA PHE A 61 -1.45 5.50 5.60
C PHE A 61 -0.72 6.20 4.47
N PHE A 62 0.40 5.64 4.05
CA PHE A 62 1.19 6.11 2.92
C PHE A 62 0.84 5.27 1.69
N PHE A 63 0.56 5.95 0.58
CA PHE A 63 0.14 5.34 -0.68
C PHE A 63 1.20 5.57 -1.74
N TYR A 64 1.66 4.48 -2.34
CA TYR A 64 2.66 4.50 -3.41
C TYR A 64 2.17 3.69 -4.60
N THR A 65 2.33 4.23 -5.80
CA THR A 65 2.04 3.52 -7.06
C THR A 65 3.34 3.34 -7.82
N HIS A 66 3.72 2.09 -8.03
CA HIS A 66 4.93 1.75 -8.76
C HIS A 66 4.70 1.86 -10.28
N LYS A 67 5.78 2.03 -11.05
CA LYS A 67 5.76 2.05 -12.53
C LYS A 67 5.19 0.79 -13.18
N SER A 68 5.20 -0.36 -12.48
CA SER A 68 4.52 -1.59 -12.93
C SER A 68 3.03 -1.64 -12.58
N ASN A 69 2.47 -0.53 -12.07
CA ASN A 69 1.08 -0.34 -11.70
C ASN A 69 0.59 -1.19 -10.51
N TYR A 70 1.51 -1.69 -9.69
CA TYR A 70 1.16 -2.23 -8.37
C TYR A 70 1.12 -1.06 -7.38
N HIS A 71 0.18 -1.14 -6.46
CA HIS A 71 0.03 -0.19 -5.38
C HIS A 71 0.57 -0.79 -4.08
N LEU A 72 1.24 0.05 -3.29
CA LEU A 72 1.65 -0.28 -1.94
C LEU A 72 0.96 0.67 -0.97
N VAL A 73 0.37 0.11 0.07
CA VAL A 73 -0.15 0.85 1.21
C VAL A 73 0.65 0.48 2.43
N LEU A 74 1.23 1.48 3.09
CA LEU A 74 1.95 1.33 4.35
C LEU A 74 1.18 2.01 5.46
N LYS A 75 0.78 1.27 6.49
CA LYS A 75 0.27 1.85 7.72
C LYS A 75 1.45 2.11 8.64
N CYS A 76 1.64 3.35 9.04
CA CYS A 76 2.70 3.77 9.95
C CYS A 76 2.10 4.38 11.22
N GLU A 77 2.86 4.35 12.31
CA GLU A 77 2.58 5.23 13.45
C GLU A 77 2.57 6.69 13.02
N ASN A 78 1.71 7.49 13.64
CA ASN A 78 1.70 8.94 13.48
C ASN A 78 2.94 9.56 14.15
N LYS A 79 4.08 9.41 13.48
CA LYS A 79 5.37 10.03 13.79
C LYS A 79 5.87 10.64 12.49
N GLU A 80 6.65 11.71 12.58
CA GLU A 80 7.23 12.37 11.41
C GLU A 80 8.15 11.41 10.65
N PHE A 81 7.61 10.75 9.62
CA PHE A 81 8.39 10.05 8.62
C PHE A 81 8.72 11.01 7.48
N LYS A 82 10.00 11.04 7.09
CA LYS A 82 10.39 11.74 5.87
C LYS A 82 9.80 11.01 4.66
N LYS A 83 9.00 11.71 3.87
CA LYS A 83 8.29 11.16 2.70
C LYS A 83 9.26 10.47 1.72
N ASP A 84 10.41 11.07 1.46
CA ASP A 84 11.44 10.50 0.56
C ASP A 84 11.93 9.12 1.03
N ILE A 85 12.00 8.89 2.34
CA ILE A 85 12.40 7.60 2.89
C ILE A 85 11.30 6.56 2.63
N LEU A 86 10.03 6.93 2.83
CA LEU A 86 8.90 6.04 2.55
C LEU A 86 8.78 5.73 1.06
N GLU A 87 9.00 6.70 0.18
CA GLU A 87 9.01 6.49 -1.27
C GLU A 87 10.11 5.49 -1.67
N ASN A 88 11.35 5.69 -1.20
CA ASN A 88 12.46 4.78 -1.49
C ASN A 88 12.22 3.36 -0.95
N ILE A 89 11.73 3.24 0.29
CA ILE A 89 11.39 1.94 0.88
C ILE A 89 10.28 1.26 0.07
N SER A 90 9.29 2.03 -0.37
CA SER A 90 8.15 1.52 -1.14
C SER A 90 8.58 0.96 -2.49
N GLU A 91 9.46 1.67 -3.20
CA GLU A 91 10.03 1.20 -4.46
C GLU A 91 10.80 -0.11 -4.25
N MET A 92 11.70 -0.15 -3.26
CA MET A 92 12.47 -1.36 -2.94
C MET A 92 11.60 -2.57 -2.60
N ILE A 93 10.49 -2.36 -1.90
CA ILE A 93 9.55 -3.42 -1.51
C ILE A 93 8.88 -4.01 -2.75
N ILE A 94 8.32 -3.15 -3.61
CA ILE A 94 7.64 -3.63 -4.81
C ILE A 94 8.63 -4.30 -5.76
N ASP A 95 9.82 -3.74 -5.97
CA ASP A 95 10.85 -4.36 -6.82
C ASP A 95 11.23 -5.77 -6.32
N LYS A 96 11.39 -5.94 -5.00
CA LYS A 96 11.64 -7.26 -4.40
C LYS A 96 10.45 -8.21 -4.54
N PHE A 97 9.21 -7.72 -4.39
CA PHE A 97 8.01 -8.51 -4.61
C PHE A 97 7.96 -9.02 -6.05
N LEU A 98 8.13 -8.13 -7.03
CA LEU A 98 8.13 -8.49 -8.45
C LEU A 98 9.26 -9.47 -8.78
N GLN A 99 10.47 -9.23 -8.27
CA GLN A 99 11.59 -10.14 -8.48
C GLN A 99 11.32 -11.54 -7.92
N LYS A 100 10.73 -11.63 -6.73
CA LYS A 100 10.46 -12.89 -6.04
C LYS A 100 9.33 -13.68 -6.71
N TYR A 101 8.30 -12.98 -7.21
CA TYR A 101 7.09 -13.60 -7.75
C TYR A 101 6.99 -13.50 -9.28
N LYS A 102 8.09 -13.17 -9.97
CA LYS A 102 8.15 -12.97 -11.42
C LYS A 102 7.58 -14.12 -12.26
N ASP A 103 7.62 -15.36 -11.75
CA ASP A 103 7.21 -16.55 -12.50
C ASP A 103 5.71 -16.84 -12.37
N VAL A 104 5.06 -16.27 -11.35
CA VAL A 104 3.60 -16.42 -11.10
C VAL A 104 2.81 -15.15 -11.39
N LEU A 105 3.49 -14.00 -11.49
CA LEU A 105 2.90 -12.73 -11.92
C LEU A 105 2.96 -12.53 -13.44
N GLN A 106 3.47 -13.50 -14.19
CA GLN A 106 3.38 -13.51 -15.65
C GLN A 106 1.93 -13.75 -16.05
N ASP A 107 1.31 -12.74 -16.67
CA ASP A 107 0.30 -12.97 -17.71
C ASP A 107 0.97 -13.67 -18.91
#